data_AF-A0A352B3Q0-F1
#
_entry.id   AF-A0A352B3Q0-F1
#
_cell.length_a   1.000
_cell.length_b   1.000
_cell.length_c   1.000
_cell.angle_alpha   90.00
_cell.angle_beta   90.00
_cell.angle_gamma   90.00
#
_symmetry.space_group_name_H-M   'P 1'
#
loop_
_entity.id
_entity.type
_entity.pdbx_description
1 polymer ?
#
loop_
_entity_poly.entity_id
_entity_poly.type
_entity_poly.pdbx_seq_one_letter_code
_entity_poly.pdbx_strand_id
1 'polypeptide(L)'
;PPRRPSPLDPRSHLFFALCLLLPLFRWQRPAALALLAAAGVGYVALHRLPVRPFLAILRFLWPLLLVATVLHLTMTPGHVLFEVAPLHLWVTREGVHLALLTATRLIGAVWIAHALYRAL
;
A
#
# COMPACT_ATOMS: atom_id res chain seq x y z
N PRO A 1 -14.08 11.87 21.85
CA PRO A 1 -15.22 12.54 21.18
C PRO A 1 -16.19 11.53 20.55
N PRO A 2 -17.50 11.62 20.82
CA PRO A 2 -18.50 10.73 20.24
C PRO A 2 -18.56 10.97 18.72
N ARG A 3 -18.34 9.91 17.93
CA ARG A 3 -18.31 9.97 16.47
C ARG A 3 -19.74 10.21 15.97
N ARG A 4 -19.96 11.26 15.17
CA ARG A 4 -21.16 11.33 14.33
C ARG A 4 -21.02 10.24 13.27
N PRO A 5 -21.91 9.24 13.21
CA PRO A 5 -21.88 8.26 12.14
C PRO A 5 -22.04 9.01 10.80
N SER A 6 -21.27 8.59 9.81
CA SER A 6 -21.45 9.08 8.44
C SER A 6 -22.86 8.68 7.96
N PRO A 7 -23.57 9.53 7.20
CA PRO A 7 -24.94 9.26 6.76
C PRO A 7 -25.04 8.17 5.68
N LEU A 8 -23.92 7.51 5.35
CA LEU A 8 -23.83 6.50 4.30
C LEU A 8 -23.92 5.10 4.91
N ASP A 9 -24.75 4.25 4.31
CA ASP A 9 -24.92 2.86 4.74
C ASP A 9 -23.58 2.12 4.80
N PRO A 10 -23.29 1.34 5.86
CA PRO A 10 -22.03 0.60 6.00
C PRO A 10 -21.67 -0.30 4.81
N ARG A 11 -22.69 -0.79 4.10
CA ARG A 11 -22.55 -1.61 2.89
C ARG A 11 -21.94 -0.83 1.72
N SER A 12 -22.30 0.45 1.60
CA SER A 12 -21.78 1.33 0.54
C SER A 12 -20.29 1.61 0.72
N HIS A 13 -19.84 1.81 1.96
CA HIS A 13 -18.43 1.93 2.31
C HIS A 13 -17.62 0.68 1.97
N LEU A 14 -18.17 -0.51 2.23
CA LEU A 14 -17.57 -1.79 1.87
C LEU A 14 -17.42 -1.95 0.36
N PHE A 15 -18.48 -1.63 -0.41
CA PHE A 15 -18.43 -1.61 -1.87
C PHE A 15 -17.39 -0.61 -2.40
N PHE A 16 -17.33 0.59 -1.83
CA PHE A 16 -16.36 1.61 -2.22
C PHE A 16 -14.92 1.15 -1.98
N ALA A 17 -14.65 0.55 -0.82
CA ALA A 17 -13.34 -0.02 -0.51
C ALA A 17 -12.96 -1.15 -1.48
N LEU A 18 -13.91 -2.02 -1.83
CA LEU A 18 -13.68 -3.08 -2.81
C LEU A 18 -13.31 -2.50 -4.19
N CYS A 19 -14.05 -1.49 -4.64
CA CYS A 19 -13.77 -0.78 -5.90
C CYS A 19 -12.40 -0.10 -5.91
N LEU A 20 -11.88 0.35 -4.76
CA LEU A 20 -10.53 0.89 -4.63
C LEU A 20 -9.45 -0.20 -4.55
N LEU A 21 -9.71 -1.31 -3.87
CA LEU A 21 -8.73 -2.39 -3.70
C LEU A 21 -8.52 -3.21 -4.97
N LEU A 22 -9.56 -3.51 -5.75
CA LEU A 22 -9.46 -4.30 -6.99
C LEU A 22 -8.41 -3.76 -7.99
N PRO A 23 -8.41 -2.47 -8.38
CA PRO A 23 -7.42 -1.94 -9.32
C PRO A 23 -6.01 -1.90 -8.73
N LEU A 24 -5.87 -1.80 -7.41
CA LEU A 24 -4.58 -1.77 -6.72
C LEU A 24 -3.79 -3.07 -6.95
N PHE A 25 -4.47 -4.21 -7.00
CA PHE A 25 -3.85 -5.51 -7.29
C PHE A 25 -3.84 -5.87 -8.78
N ARG A 26 -4.79 -5.35 -9.57
CA ARG A 26 -4.93 -5.71 -11.00
C ARG A 26 -3.88 -5.05 -11.89
N TRP A 27 -3.49 -3.80 -11.63
CA TRP A 27 -2.53 -3.09 -12.48
C TRP A 27 -1.09 -3.24 -11.98
N GLN A 28 -0.21 -3.78 -12.82
CA GLN A 28 1.24 -3.78 -12.60
C GLN A 28 1.92 -2.48 -13.09
N ARG A 29 1.14 -1.45 -13.43
CA ARG A 29 1.66 -0.19 -13.98
C ARG A 29 1.74 0.90 -12.90
N PRO A 30 2.83 1.67 -12.84
CA PRO A 30 3.01 2.75 -11.86
C PRO A 30 1.93 3.84 -11.96
N ALA A 31 1.33 4.04 -13.14
CA ALA A 31 0.24 4.99 -13.34
C ALA A 31 -1.02 4.67 -12.51
N ALA A 32 -1.33 3.39 -12.29
CA ALA A 32 -2.49 3.00 -11.47
C ALA A 32 -2.27 3.31 -9.99
N LEU A 33 -1.02 3.20 -9.52
CA LEU A 33 -0.64 3.59 -8.15
C LEU A 33 -0.79 5.08 -7.93
N ALA A 34 -0.42 5.92 -8.91
CA ALA A 34 -0.56 7.37 -8.82
C ALA A 34 -2.04 7.80 -8.69
N LEU A 35 -2.93 7.22 -9.51
CA LEU A 35 -4.36 7.50 -9.45
C LEU A 35 -4.97 7.08 -8.09
N LEU A 36 -4.55 5.93 -7.57
CA LEU A 36 -4.99 5.41 -6.27
C LEU A 36 -4.46 6.23 -5.09
N ALA A 37 -3.20 6.63 -5.13
CA ALA A 37 -2.63 7.52 -4.13
C ALA A 37 -3.37 8.87 -4.12
N ALA A 38 -3.69 9.43 -5.29
CA ALA A 38 -4.46 10.66 -5.39
C ALA A 38 -5.88 10.51 -4.81
N ALA A 39 -6.56 9.40 -5.12
CA ALA A 39 -7.89 9.12 -4.55
C ALA A 39 -7.83 8.96 -3.01
N GLY A 40 -6.82 8.26 -2.49
CA GLY A 40 -6.63 8.07 -1.06
C GLY A 40 -6.28 9.35 -0.31
N VAL A 41 -5.43 10.21 -0.88
CA VAL A 41 -5.10 11.53 -0.33
C VAL A 41 -6.32 12.45 -0.38
N GLY A 42 -7.06 12.45 -1.50
CA GLY A 42 -8.30 13.22 -1.66
C GLY A 42 -9.35 12.84 -0.62
N TYR A 43 -9.51 11.55 -0.34
CA TYR A 43 -10.41 11.07 0.70
C TYR A 43 -10.01 11.55 2.10
N VAL A 44 -8.72 11.49 2.45
CA VAL A 44 -8.23 12.00 3.74
C VAL A 44 -8.36 13.52 3.85
N ALA A 45 -8.11 14.26 2.77
CA ALA A 45 -8.28 15.71 2.74
C ALA A 45 -9.77 16.08 2.94
N LEU A 46 -10.68 15.36 2.29
CA LEU A 46 -12.13 15.57 2.41
C LEU A 46 -12.64 15.28 3.84
N HIS A 47 -12.18 14.18 4.45
CA HIS A 47 -12.62 13.75 5.77
C HIS A 47 -11.73 14.23 6.93
N ARG A 48 -10.71 15.04 6.65
CA ARG A 48 -9.72 15.58 7.61
C ARG A 48 -9.18 14.52 8.58
N LEU A 49 -8.85 13.35 8.05
CA LEU A 49 -8.46 12.22 8.89
C LEU A 49 -7.06 12.44 9.49
N PRO A 50 -6.88 12.22 10.81
CA PRO A 50 -5.56 12.32 11.42
C PRO A 50 -4.65 11.22 10.86
N VAL A 51 -3.43 11.60 10.46
CA VAL A 51 -2.41 10.68 9.89
C VAL A 51 -1.63 9.90 10.96
N ARG A 52 -1.57 10.40 12.19
CA ARG A 52 -0.85 9.74 13.31
C ARG A 52 -1.27 8.28 13.57
N PRO A 53 -2.56 7.92 13.56
CA PRO A 53 -3.00 6.54 13.74
C PRO A 53 -2.58 5.63 12.58
N PHE A 54 -2.60 6.14 11.35
CA PHE A 54 -2.11 5.38 10.19
C PHE A 54 -0.62 5.05 10.33
N LEU A 55 0.20 6.01 10.76
CA LEU A 55 1.63 5.80 11.00
C LEU A 55 1.90 4.75 12.08
N ALA A 56 1.03 4.65 13.10
CA ALA A 56 1.13 3.61 14.11
C ALA A 56 0.88 2.20 13.53
N ILE A 57 -0.10 2.06 12.64
CA ILE A 57 -0.36 0.80 11.91
C ILE A 57 0.83 0.47 11.00
N LEU A 58 1.34 1.46 10.27
CA LEU A 58 2.47 1.28 9.37
C LEU A 58 3.74 0.85 10.13
N ARG A 59 3.99 1.41 11.33
CA ARG A 59 5.09 1.02 12.20
C ARG A 59 4.98 -0.44 12.68
N PHE A 60 3.77 -0.94 12.90
CA PHE A 60 3.56 -2.35 13.23
C PHE A 60 3.80 -3.28 12.02
N LEU A 61 3.42 -2.84 10.81
CA LEU A 61 3.58 -3.60 9.57
C LEU A 61 4.96 -3.48 8.93
N TRP A 62 5.80 -2.56 9.39
CA TRP A 62 7.16 -2.33 8.90
C TRP A 62 8.00 -3.61 8.75
N PRO A 63 8.04 -4.55 9.72
CA PRO A 63 8.84 -5.77 9.59
C PRO A 63 8.38 -6.63 8.41
N LEU A 64 7.07 -6.76 8.22
CA LEU A 64 6.50 -7.49 7.10
C LEU A 64 6.85 -6.81 5.77
N LEU A 65 6.76 -5.49 5.72
CA LEU A 65 7.12 -4.70 4.54
C LEU A 65 8.59 -4.93 4.18
N LEU A 66 9.49 -4.87 5.16
CA LEU A 66 10.91 -5.10 4.97
C LEU A 66 11.18 -6.51 4.45
N VAL A 67 10.62 -7.53 5.09
CA VAL A 67 10.78 -8.93 4.65
C VAL A 67 10.29 -9.11 3.22
N ALA A 68 9.09 -8.61 2.88
CA ALA A 68 8.56 -8.72 1.53
C ALA A 68 9.45 -8.00 0.50
N THR A 69 9.99 -6.82 0.85
CA THR A 69 10.86 -6.04 -0.04
C THR A 69 12.18 -6.75 -0.25
N VAL A 70 12.81 -7.27 0.81
CA VAL A 70 14.07 -8.04 0.74
C VAL A 70 13.88 -9.29 -0.10
N LEU A 71 12.79 -10.04 0.12
CA LEU A 71 12.48 -11.24 -0.68
C LEU A 71 12.31 -10.90 -2.17
N HIS A 72 11.61 -9.82 -2.50
CA HIS A 72 11.50 -9.40 -3.91
C HIS A 72 12.86 -8.98 -4.48
N LEU A 73 13.71 -8.30 -3.71
CA LEU A 73 15.03 -7.88 -4.18
C LEU A 73 15.97 -9.07 -4.45
N THR A 74 15.91 -10.12 -3.64
CA THR A 74 16.85 -11.25 -3.70
C THR A 74 16.35 -12.46 -4.45
N MET A 75 15.02 -12.70 -4.48
CA MET A 75 14.42 -13.89 -5.06
C MET A 75 13.72 -13.65 -6.40
N THR A 76 13.74 -12.42 -6.92
CA THR A 76 13.17 -12.14 -8.24
C THR A 76 14.21 -12.36 -9.34
N PRO A 77 14.01 -13.34 -10.25
CA PRO A 77 14.89 -13.52 -11.39
C PRO A 77 14.76 -12.34 -12.36
N GLY A 78 15.87 -11.90 -12.94
CA GLY A 78 15.88 -10.75 -13.83
C GLY A 78 17.29 -10.28 -14.20
N HIS A 79 17.39 -9.07 -14.73
CA HIS A 79 18.66 -8.44 -15.04
C HIS A 79 19.35 -7.98 -13.76
N VAL A 80 20.49 -8.60 -13.44
CA VAL A 80 21.30 -8.29 -12.26
C VAL A 80 21.89 -6.90 -12.41
N LEU A 81 21.56 -6.01 -11.47
CA LEU A 81 22.11 -4.67 -11.36
C LEU A 81 23.34 -4.64 -10.46
N PHE A 82 23.32 -5.45 -9.40
CA PHE A 82 24.35 -5.48 -8.39
C PHE A 82 24.47 -6.88 -7.80
N GLU A 83 25.70 -7.36 -7.66
CA GLU A 83 26.01 -8.66 -7.06
C GLU A 83 26.96 -8.43 -5.88
N VAL A 84 26.56 -8.91 -4.70
CA VAL A 84 27.37 -8.77 -3.48
C VAL A 84 28.03 -10.12 -3.19
N ALA A 85 29.32 -10.21 -3.53
CA ALA A 85 30.07 -11.46 -3.67
C ALA A 85 30.35 -12.30 -2.39
N PRO A 86 30.14 -11.87 -1.13
CA PRO A 86 30.22 -12.81 -0.01
C PRO A 86 28.87 -13.46 0.39
N LEU A 87 27.73 -13.01 -0.15
CA LEU A 87 26.42 -13.49 0.31
C LEU A 87 25.52 -14.08 -0.80
N HIS A 88 25.96 -14.12 -2.06
CA HIS A 88 25.11 -14.50 -3.20
C HIS A 88 23.77 -13.73 -3.21
N LEU A 89 23.81 -12.45 -2.80
CA LEU A 89 22.67 -11.55 -2.97
C LEU A 89 22.83 -10.83 -4.31
N TRP A 90 21.93 -11.17 -5.22
CA TRP A 90 21.75 -10.56 -6.53
C TRP A 90 20.59 -9.59 -6.41
N VAL A 91 20.82 -8.30 -6.67
CA VAL A 91 19.74 -7.33 -6.77
C VAL A 91 19.43 -7.16 -8.24
N THR A 92 18.21 -7.54 -8.64
CA THR A 92 17.74 -7.44 -10.02
C THR A 92 16.89 -6.19 -10.25
N ARG A 93 16.85 -5.68 -11.49
CA ARG A 93 16.01 -4.52 -11.85
C ARG A 93 14.54 -4.81 -11.65
N GLU A 94 14.14 -6.01 -12.04
CA GLU A 94 12.80 -6.56 -11.85
C GLU A 94 12.47 -6.71 -10.37
N GLY A 95 13.44 -7.17 -9.56
CA GLY A 95 13.31 -7.28 -8.11
C GLY A 95 13.09 -5.93 -7.45
N VAL A 96 13.85 -4.90 -7.83
CA VAL A 96 13.65 -3.53 -7.33
C VAL A 96 12.28 -2.98 -7.74
N HIS A 97 11.89 -3.17 -9.00
CA HIS A 97 10.60 -2.72 -9.50
C HIS A 97 9.43 -3.39 -8.75
N LEU A 98 9.49 -4.71 -8.59
CA LEU A 98 8.46 -5.46 -7.88
C LEU A 98 8.46 -5.17 -6.37
N ALA A 99 9.62 -4.99 -5.76
CA ALA A 99 9.75 -4.59 -4.37
C ALA A 99 9.06 -3.23 -4.12
N LEU A 100 9.31 -2.23 -4.96
CA LEU A 100 8.67 -0.92 -4.91
C LEU A 100 7.16 -1.00 -5.15
N LEU A 101 6.73 -1.75 -6.17
CA LEU A 101 5.31 -1.95 -6.47
C LEU A 101 4.59 -2.64 -5.31
N THR A 102 5.17 -3.68 -4.73
CA THR A 102 4.57 -4.41 -3.61
C THR A 102 4.51 -3.55 -2.35
N ALA A 103 5.58 -2.81 -2.03
CA ALA A 103 5.60 -1.90 -0.89
C ALA A 103 4.51 -0.82 -1.02
N THR A 104 4.44 -0.16 -2.18
CA THR A 104 3.42 0.87 -2.44
C THR A 104 2.00 0.31 -2.42
N ARG A 105 1.77 -0.89 -2.96
CA ARG A 105 0.48 -1.59 -2.86
C ARG A 105 0.08 -1.85 -1.42
N LEU A 106 0.99 -2.40 -0.61
CA LEU A 106 0.68 -2.74 0.78
C LEU A 106 0.33 -1.48 1.57
N ILE A 107 1.12 -0.43 1.43
CA ILE A 107 0.87 0.88 2.07
C ILE A 107 -0.48 1.46 1.62
N GLY A 108 -0.76 1.45 0.31
CA GLY A 108 -2.01 1.94 -0.25
C GLY A 108 -3.23 1.15 0.24
N ALA A 109 -3.13 -0.18 0.31
CA ALA A 109 -4.19 -1.04 0.82
C ALA A 109 -4.47 -0.76 2.30
N VAL A 110 -3.43 -0.65 3.13
CA VAL A 110 -3.56 -0.31 4.56
C VAL A 110 -4.15 1.09 4.73
N TRP A 111 -3.77 2.04 3.87
CA TRP A 111 -4.32 3.39 3.89
C TRP A 111 -5.82 3.41 3.61
N ILE A 112 -6.26 2.73 2.54
CA ILE A 112 -7.68 2.61 2.19
C ILE A 112 -8.45 1.92 3.32
N ALA A 113 -7.90 0.84 3.88
CA ALA A 113 -8.52 0.13 5.00
C ALA A 113 -8.65 1.02 6.25
N HIS A 114 -7.61 1.80 6.59
CA HIS A 114 -7.65 2.74 7.71
C HIS A 114 -8.68 3.86 7.48
N ALA A 115 -8.71 4.42 6.27
CA ALA A 115 -9.66 5.45 5.88
C ALA A 115 -11.11 4.95 5.99
N LEU A 116 -11.36 3.73 5.53
CA LEU A 116 -12.65 3.05 5.66
C LEU A 116 -13.05 2.84 7.12
N TYR A 117 -12.16 2.27 7.94
CA TYR A 117 -12.42 2.01 9.36
C TYR A 117 -12.70 3.29 10.17
N ARG A 118 -12.13 4.42 9.73
CA ARG A 118 -12.39 5.72 10.34
C ARG A 118 -13.70 6.36 9.90
N ALA A 119 -14.20 5.99 8.72
CA ALA A 119 -15.45 6.51 8.16
C ALA A 119 -16.70 5.75 8.62
N LEU A 120 -16.52 4.49 9.06
CA LEU A 120 -17.48 3.68 9.81
C LEU A 120 -17.57 4.14 11.28
#